data_AF-A0A842UVC1-F1
#
_entry.id   AF-A0A842UVC1-F1
#
_cell.length_a   1.000
_cell.length_b   1.000
_cell.length_c   1.000
_cell.angle_alpha   90.00
_cell.angle_beta   90.00
_cell.angle_gamma   90.00
#
_symmetry.space_group_name_H-M   'P 1'
#
loop_
_entity.id
_entity.type
_entity.pdbx_description
1 polymer ?
#
loop_
_entity_poly.entity_id
_entity_poly.type
_entity_poly.pdbx_seq_one_letter_code
_entity_poly.pdbx_strand_id
1 'polypeptide(L)'
;MPGCCPSKEKLINSVPILCLHETLKEYQDFCKVTAKKFDTQEQEILTWGLGITGEAGDVASCIKKTFAHDNNQREGIKENIGDTRWYAAMICNFFGRDMNEILKKNVEKLQKRYPEGFTLKDAGREGTIIDWNEK
;
A
#
# COMPACT_ATOMS: atom_id res chain seq x y z
N MET A 1 -4.17 -2.43 -31.85
CA MET A 1 -5.33 -1.59 -31.45
C MET A 1 -5.03 -1.03 -30.06
N PRO A 2 -4.93 0.29 -29.86
CA PRO A 2 -4.70 0.83 -28.53
C PRO A 2 -5.98 0.66 -27.71
N GLY A 3 -5.87 -0.09 -26.61
CA GLY A 3 -6.96 -0.34 -25.68
C GLY A 3 -7.47 0.97 -25.08
N CYS A 4 -8.78 1.16 -25.18
CA CYS A 4 -9.51 2.30 -24.65
C CYS A 4 -9.26 2.41 -23.14
N CYS A 5 -8.61 3.50 -22.71
CA CYS A 5 -8.54 3.87 -21.30
C CYS A 5 -9.95 4.27 -20.87
N PRO A 6 -10.56 3.65 -19.84
CA PRO A 6 -11.89 4.03 -19.41
C PRO A 6 -11.89 5.51 -18.96
N SER A 7 -12.92 6.24 -19.39
CA SER A 7 -13.11 7.66 -19.11
C SER A 7 -12.99 7.99 -17.60
N LYS A 8 -12.20 9.02 -17.29
CA LYS A 8 -11.76 9.46 -15.94
C LYS A 8 -12.86 9.58 -14.87
N GLU A 9 -14.12 9.77 -15.25
CA GLU A 9 -15.24 9.95 -14.30
C GLU A 9 -15.77 8.67 -13.63
N LYS A 10 -15.45 7.47 -14.14
CA LYS A 10 -16.01 6.22 -13.59
C LYS A 10 -15.24 5.60 -12.42
N LEU A 11 -13.99 5.99 -12.18
CA LEU A 11 -13.17 5.37 -11.12
C LEU A 11 -13.42 5.94 -9.72
N ILE A 12 -14.25 6.98 -9.59
CA ILE A 12 -14.47 7.70 -8.33
C ILE A 12 -15.81 7.32 -7.67
N ASN A 13 -16.80 6.81 -8.42
CA ASN A 13 -18.19 6.72 -7.95
C ASN A 13 -18.84 5.32 -8.03
N SER A 14 -18.10 4.22 -8.13
CA SER A 14 -18.74 2.89 -8.25
C SER A 14 -17.97 1.74 -7.60
N VAL A 15 -17.72 1.82 -6.29
CA VAL A 15 -17.30 0.64 -5.52
C VAL A 15 -18.35 0.26 -4.48
N PRO A 16 -19.50 -0.31 -4.86
CA PRO A 16 -20.26 -1.13 -3.93
C PRO A 16 -19.74 -2.56 -4.05
N ILE A 17 -19.13 -3.06 -2.97
CA ILE A 17 -19.10 -4.45 -2.49
C ILE A 17 -17.91 -4.55 -1.52
N LEU A 18 -18.21 -4.60 -0.22
CA LEU A 18 -17.57 -5.45 0.78
C LEU A 18 -18.20 -5.16 2.16
N CYS A 19 -19.30 -5.87 2.47
CA CYS A 19 -19.65 -6.14 3.86
C CYS A 19 -18.58 -7.08 4.44
N LEU A 20 -17.50 -6.52 5.00
CA LEU A 20 -16.57 -7.13 5.97
C LEU A 20 -15.53 -6.04 6.33
N HIS A 21 -15.84 -5.24 7.36
CA HIS A 21 -15.17 -4.01 7.82
C HIS A 21 -15.39 -2.81 6.87
N GLU A 22 -16.36 -1.95 7.20
CA GLU A 22 -16.80 -0.82 6.39
C GLU A 22 -15.82 0.38 6.45
N THR A 23 -14.81 0.37 7.32
CA THR A 23 -13.75 1.41 7.34
C THR A 23 -12.33 0.86 7.41
N LEU A 24 -11.37 1.62 6.86
CA LEU A 24 -9.93 1.35 7.02
C LEU A 24 -9.48 1.24 8.48
N LYS A 25 -10.18 1.96 9.37
CA LYS A 25 -9.91 1.93 10.80
C LYS A 25 -10.30 0.58 11.41
N GLU A 26 -11.47 0.06 11.05
CA GLU A 26 -11.91 -1.27 11.48
C GLU A 26 -10.97 -2.37 10.98
N TYR A 27 -10.51 -2.28 9.71
CA TYR A 27 -9.50 -3.20 9.20
C TYR A 27 -8.19 -3.10 10.00
N GLN A 28 -7.71 -1.89 10.28
CA GLN A 28 -6.50 -1.67 11.09
C GLN A 28 -6.65 -2.23 12.52
N ASP A 29 -7.82 -2.10 13.14
CA ASP A 29 -8.10 -2.64 14.46
C ASP A 29 -8.24 -4.18 14.43
N PHE A 30 -8.85 -4.73 13.38
CA PHE A 30 -8.90 -6.18 13.14
C PHE A 30 -7.50 -6.80 13.04
N CYS A 31 -6.57 -6.14 12.33
CA CYS A 31 -5.18 -6.61 12.23
C CYS A 31 -4.54 -6.82 13.62
N LYS A 32 -4.82 -5.95 14.60
CA LYS A 32 -4.31 -6.11 15.98
C LYS A 32 -4.77 -7.40 16.62
N VAL A 33 -6.02 -7.81 16.37
CA VAL A 33 -6.62 -9.03 16.94
C VAL A 33 -5.91 -10.27 16.41
N THR A 34 -5.47 -10.24 15.15
CA THR A 34 -4.77 -11.35 14.50
C THR A 34 -3.27 -11.41 14.78
N ALA A 35 -2.70 -10.35 15.37
CA ALA A 35 -1.27 -10.22 15.52
C ALA A 35 -0.72 -11.06 16.68
N LYS A 36 0.48 -11.60 16.48
CA LYS A 36 1.30 -12.17 17.56
C LYS A 36 1.63 -11.07 18.59
N LYS A 37 1.70 -11.46 19.87
CA LYS A 37 2.25 -10.62 20.95
C LYS A 37 3.76 -10.83 21.08
N PHE A 38 4.48 -9.75 21.37
CA PHE A 38 5.93 -9.76 21.56
C PHE A 38 6.28 -9.36 22.98
N ASP A 39 7.44 -9.82 23.44
CA ASP A 39 7.93 -9.50 24.78
C ASP A 39 8.51 -8.08 24.85
N THR A 40 9.02 -7.57 23.73
CA THR A 40 9.58 -6.21 23.62
C THR A 40 9.07 -5.47 22.39
N GLN A 41 8.99 -4.14 22.49
CA GLN A 41 8.63 -3.27 21.36
C GLN A 41 9.64 -3.36 20.21
N GLU A 42 10.92 -3.59 20.52
CA GLU A 42 11.97 -3.75 19.52
C GLU A 42 11.73 -5.00 18.66
N GLN A 43 11.44 -6.15 19.28
CA GLN A 43 11.10 -7.37 18.56
C GLN A 43 9.85 -7.19 17.69
N GLU A 44 8.85 -6.47 18.21
CA GLU A 44 7.61 -6.19 17.51
C GLU A 44 7.86 -5.38 16.22
N ILE A 45 8.49 -4.21 16.31
CA ILE A 45 8.71 -3.35 15.14
C ILE A 45 9.70 -3.96 14.14
N LEU A 46 10.72 -4.68 14.61
CA LEU A 46 11.61 -5.42 13.71
C LEU A 46 10.84 -6.50 12.95
N THR A 47 9.92 -7.21 13.60
CA THR A 47 9.09 -8.21 12.93
C THR A 47 8.18 -7.56 11.88
N TRP A 48 7.49 -6.47 12.22
CA TRP A 48 6.60 -5.79 11.28
C TRP A 48 7.34 -5.14 10.11
N GLY A 49 8.51 -4.52 10.36
CA GLY A 49 9.33 -3.87 9.35
C GLY A 49 9.99 -4.85 8.38
N LEU A 50 10.47 -5.99 8.87
CA LEU A 50 11.00 -7.05 7.99
C LEU A 50 9.87 -7.75 7.24
N GLY A 51 8.72 -7.96 7.89
CA GLY A 51 7.54 -8.56 7.29
C GLY A 51 7.04 -7.80 6.06
N ILE A 52 6.78 -6.49 6.18
CA ILE A 52 6.34 -5.67 5.03
C ILE A 52 7.35 -5.72 3.86
N THR A 53 8.64 -5.82 4.16
CA THR A 53 9.68 -5.92 3.14
C THR A 53 9.67 -7.28 2.45
N GLY A 54 9.46 -8.36 3.22
CA GLY A 54 9.30 -9.72 2.70
C GLY A 54 8.13 -9.81 1.71
N GLU A 55 6.95 -9.35 2.13
CA GLU A 55 5.75 -9.40 1.29
C GLU A 55 5.89 -8.55 0.02
N ALA A 56 6.52 -7.36 0.12
CA ALA A 56 6.84 -6.55 -1.05
C ALA A 56 7.81 -7.27 -2.01
N GLY A 57 8.78 -8.02 -1.47
CA GLY A 57 9.67 -8.89 -2.24
C GLY A 57 8.93 -10.02 -2.94
N ASP A 58 7.94 -10.62 -2.29
CA ASP A 58 7.12 -11.68 -2.88
C ASP A 58 6.14 -11.16 -3.94
N VAL A 59 5.60 -9.95 -3.78
CA VAL A 59 4.91 -9.24 -4.87
C VAL A 59 5.84 -9.12 -6.09
N ALA A 60 7.08 -8.65 -5.91
CA ALA A 60 8.04 -8.52 -6.99
C ALA A 60 8.40 -9.89 -7.63
N SER A 61 8.54 -10.93 -6.80
CA SER A 61 8.82 -12.30 -7.24
C SER A 61 7.69 -12.87 -8.10
N CYS A 62 6.43 -12.71 -7.68
CA CYS A 62 5.26 -13.17 -8.42
C CYS A 62 5.06 -12.41 -9.74
N ILE A 63 5.30 -11.09 -9.75
CA ILE A 63 5.32 -10.29 -10.98
C ILE A 63 6.38 -10.84 -11.95
N LYS A 64 7.63 -11.02 -11.48
CA LYS A 64 8.71 -11.55 -12.32
C LYS A 64 8.35 -12.93 -12.89
N LYS A 65 7.86 -13.85 -12.07
CA LYS A 65 7.44 -15.19 -12.52
C LYS A 65 6.34 -15.09 -13.60
N THR A 66 5.35 -14.23 -13.39
CA THR A 66 4.21 -14.05 -14.31
C THR A 66 4.62 -13.47 -15.65
N PHE A 67 5.51 -12.47 -15.66
CA PHE A 67 5.77 -11.69 -16.87
C PHE A 67 7.12 -11.97 -17.54
N ALA A 68 8.06 -12.64 -16.86
CA ALA A 68 9.37 -12.99 -17.42
C ALA A 68 9.59 -14.51 -17.56
N HIS A 69 8.88 -15.35 -16.81
CA HIS A 69 9.11 -16.80 -16.77
C HIS A 69 7.90 -17.65 -17.18
N ASP A 70 6.86 -17.04 -17.78
CA ASP A 70 5.63 -17.72 -18.22
C ASP A 70 4.94 -18.59 -17.14
N ASN A 71 5.07 -18.17 -15.87
CA ASN A 71 4.45 -18.83 -14.73
C ASN A 71 3.43 -17.89 -14.08
N ASN A 72 2.15 -18.11 -14.39
CA ASN A 72 1.06 -17.26 -13.91
C ASN A 72 0.91 -17.33 -12.38
N GLN A 73 1.29 -16.24 -11.70
CA GLN A 73 1.24 -16.10 -10.24
C GLN A 73 0.33 -14.92 -9.83
N ARG A 74 -0.72 -14.63 -10.61
CA ARG A 74 -1.63 -13.49 -10.36
C ARG A 74 -2.32 -13.56 -9.00
N GLU A 75 -2.73 -14.75 -8.57
CA GLU A 75 -3.31 -14.93 -7.23
C GLU A 75 -2.27 -14.65 -6.13
N GLY A 76 -1.02 -15.08 -6.31
CA GLY A 76 0.07 -14.74 -5.39
C GLY A 76 0.34 -13.24 -5.31
N ILE A 77 0.25 -12.50 -6.43
CA ILE A 77 0.35 -11.03 -6.40
C ILE A 77 -0.76 -10.44 -5.52
N LYS A 78 -2.00 -10.92 -5.68
CA LYS A 78 -3.16 -10.45 -4.91
C LYS A 78 -3.02 -10.75 -3.41
N GLU A 79 -2.59 -11.96 -3.07
CA GLU A 79 -2.32 -12.41 -1.70
C GLU A 79 -1.25 -11.54 -1.04
N ASN A 80 -0.08 -11.41 -1.65
CA ASN A 80 1.04 -10.67 -1.08
C ASN A 80 0.77 -9.15 -0.97
N ILE A 81 -0.11 -8.58 -1.82
CA ILE A 81 -0.61 -7.20 -1.62
C ILE A 81 -1.44 -7.10 -0.34
N GLY A 82 -2.27 -8.11 -0.06
CA GLY A 82 -3.03 -8.22 1.17
C GLY A 82 -2.12 -8.28 2.40
N ASP A 83 -1.09 -9.13 2.35
CA ASP A 83 -0.15 -9.30 3.47
C ASP A 83 0.73 -8.06 3.66
N THR A 84 1.19 -7.44 2.58
CA THR A 84 1.87 -6.12 2.63
C THR A 84 1.01 -5.09 3.37
N ARG A 85 -0.30 -5.07 3.08
CA ARG A 85 -1.24 -4.16 3.74
C ARG A 85 -1.45 -4.50 5.21
N TRP A 86 -1.47 -5.78 5.56
CA TRP A 86 -1.57 -6.23 6.95
C TRP A 86 -0.37 -5.74 7.77
N TYR A 87 0.87 -5.91 7.26
CA TYR A 87 2.05 -5.39 7.94
C TYR A 87 2.07 -3.87 8.00
N ALA A 88 1.63 -3.16 6.94
CA ALA A 88 1.47 -1.71 6.98
C ALA A 88 0.50 -1.26 8.09
N ALA A 89 -0.60 -2.00 8.30
CA ALA A 89 -1.53 -1.75 9.41
C ALA A 89 -0.88 -1.97 10.78
N MET A 90 -0.10 -3.03 10.94
CA MET A 90 0.63 -3.30 12.18
C MET A 90 1.68 -2.23 12.49
N ILE A 91 2.37 -1.72 11.47
CA ILE A 91 3.28 -0.58 11.63
C ILE A 91 2.52 0.68 12.06
N CYS A 92 1.36 0.96 11.47
CA CYS A 92 0.51 2.08 11.90
C CYS A 92 0.09 1.93 13.37
N ASN A 93 -0.30 0.71 13.77
CA ASN A 93 -0.67 0.39 15.14
C ASN A 93 0.48 0.59 16.12
N PHE A 94 1.67 0.11 15.79
CA PHE A 94 2.87 0.27 16.60
C PHE A 94 3.19 1.75 16.86
N PHE A 95 3.11 2.60 15.84
CA PHE A 95 3.38 4.03 15.95
C PHE A 95 2.17 4.88 16.38
N GLY A 96 1.02 4.27 16.71
CA GLY A 96 -0.19 4.98 17.08
C GLY A 96 -0.71 5.92 15.98
N ARG A 97 -0.58 5.53 14.71
CA ARG A 97 -1.03 6.32 13.55
C ARG A 97 -2.32 5.75 12.98
N ASP A 98 -3.22 6.63 12.53
CA ASP A 98 -4.42 6.25 11.80
C ASP A 98 -4.11 6.10 10.29
N MET A 99 -4.39 4.92 9.75
CA MET A 99 -4.20 4.63 8.33
C MET A 99 -5.07 5.53 7.43
N ASN A 100 -6.26 5.95 7.87
CA ASN A 100 -7.09 6.90 7.14
C ASN A 100 -6.38 8.24 6.96
N GLU A 101 -5.76 8.76 8.03
CA GLU A 101 -5.04 10.03 7.98
C GLU A 101 -3.82 9.95 7.06
N ILE A 102 -3.08 8.84 7.11
CA ILE A 102 -1.94 8.59 6.22
C ILE A 102 -2.38 8.59 4.76
N LEU A 103 -3.46 7.88 4.43
CA LEU A 103 -3.99 7.80 3.07
C LEU A 103 -4.56 9.14 2.61
N LYS A 104 -5.29 9.86 3.47
CA LYS A 104 -5.78 11.22 3.17
C LYS A 104 -4.64 12.16 2.78
N LYS A 105 -3.57 12.21 3.59
CA LYS A 105 -2.37 13.01 3.29
C LYS A 105 -1.68 12.56 2.00
N ASN A 106 -1.68 11.25 1.73
CA ASN A 106 -1.13 10.71 0.48
C ASN A 106 -1.94 11.19 -0.73
N VAL A 107 -3.28 11.13 -0.66
CA VAL A 107 -4.19 11.60 -1.70
C VAL A 107 -4.02 13.09 -1.95
N GLU A 108 -4.02 13.93 -0.91
CA GLU A 108 -3.80 15.38 -1.03
C GLU A 108 -2.47 15.69 -1.73
N LYS A 109 -1.40 15.00 -1.34
CA LYS A 109 -0.08 15.12 -1.97
C LYS A 109 -0.12 14.70 -3.44
N LEU A 110 -0.78 13.58 -3.77
CA LEU A 110 -0.86 13.09 -5.15
C LEU A 110 -1.74 13.98 -6.03
N GLN A 111 -2.84 14.52 -5.52
CA GLN A 111 -3.70 15.47 -6.22
C GLN A 111 -2.98 16.77 -6.53
N LYS A 112 -2.21 17.30 -5.57
CA LYS A 112 -1.36 18.47 -5.79
C LYS A 112 -0.30 18.20 -6.86
N ARG A 113 0.24 16.98 -6.88
CA ARG A 113 1.30 16.58 -7.82
C ARG A 113 0.77 16.31 -9.22
N TYR A 114 -0.39 15.69 -9.34
CA TYR A 114 -0.96 15.21 -10.59
C TYR A 114 -2.40 15.73 -10.76
N PRO A 115 -2.61 17.07 -10.86
CA PRO A 115 -3.95 17.65 -10.89
C PRO A 115 -4.78 17.15 -12.07
N GLU A 116 -4.14 16.91 -13.21
CA GLU A 116 -4.78 16.40 -14.44
C GLU A 116 -4.48 14.91 -14.72
N GLY A 117 -3.88 14.22 -13.75
CA GLY A 117 -3.31 12.88 -13.88
C GLY A 117 -1.80 12.87 -14.15
N PHE A 118 -1.28 11.69 -14.45
CA PHE A 118 0.17 11.50 -14.61
C PHE A 118 0.73 12.22 -15.84
N THR A 119 1.82 12.98 -15.65
CA THR A 119 2.68 13.47 -16.74
C THR A 119 4.16 13.23 -16.38
N LEU A 120 5.02 13.08 -17.39
CA LEU A 120 6.47 12.92 -17.16
C LEU A 120 7.07 14.15 -16.46
N LYS A 121 6.56 15.35 -16.75
CA LYS A 121 6.98 16.60 -16.12
C LYS A 121 6.69 16.57 -14.62
N ASP A 122 5.46 16.23 -14.23
CA ASP A 122 5.04 16.19 -12.83
C ASP A 122 5.66 15.02 -12.05
N ALA A 123 6.05 13.95 -12.76
CA ALA A 123 6.81 12.83 -12.20
C ALA A 123 8.26 13.22 -11.84
N GLY A 124 8.79 14.29 -12.45
CA GLY A 124 10.00 14.96 -11.98
C GLY A 124 9.83 15.40 -10.52
N ARG A 125 10.88 15.28 -9.71
CA ARG A 125 10.87 15.64 -8.26
C ARG A 125 11.63 16.95 -7.98
N GLU A 126 11.74 17.84 -8.98
CA GLU A 126 12.57 19.05 -8.95
C GLU A 126 12.44 19.81 -7.61
N GLY A 127 13.44 19.67 -6.73
CA GLY A 127 13.51 20.38 -5.45
C GLY A 127 12.51 19.96 -4.35
N THR A 128 11.73 18.89 -4.53
CA THR A 128 10.72 18.46 -3.54
C THR A 128 11.04 17.14 -2.84
N ILE A 129 12.29 16.65 -2.95
CA ILE A 129 12.72 15.45 -2.23
C ILE A 129 12.96 15.84 -0.77
N ILE A 130 12.20 15.24 0.13
CA ILE A 130 12.56 15.24 1.55
C ILE A 130 13.68 14.22 1.70
N ASP A 131 14.87 14.69 2.06
CA ASP A 131 15.95 13.80 2.47
C ASP A 131 15.74 13.42 3.95
N TRP A 132 15.47 12.14 4.19
CA TRP A 132 15.26 11.59 5.52
C TRP A 132 16.57 11.14 6.18
N ASN A 133 17.72 11.34 5.50
CA ASN A 133 19.05 11.05 6.04
C ASN A 133 19.70 12.25 6.74
N GLU A 134 19.09 13.44 6.67
CA GLU A 134 19.56 14.62 7.39
C GLU A 134 19.22 14.49 8.89
N LYS A 135 20.25 14.45 9.73
CA LYS A 135 20.15 14.45 11.20
C LYS A 135 20.03 15.86 11.75
#